data_AF-A0A6G3WXW8-F1
#
_entry.id   AF-A0A6G3WXW8-F1
#
_cell.length_a   1.000
_cell.length_b   1.000
_cell.length_c   1.000
_cell.angle_alpha   90.00
_cell.angle_beta   90.00
_cell.angle_gamma   90.00
#
_symmetry.space_group_name_H-M   'P 1'
#
loop_
_entity.id
_entity.type
_entity.pdbx_description
1 polymer ?
#
loop_
_entity_poly.entity_id
_entity_poly.type
_entity_poly.pdbx_seq_one_letter_code
_entity_poly.pdbx_strand_id
1 'polypeptide(L)' 'MRNRVLAADGRHLMVERMGDPRGRPVFLLHGTPGSRLGPAPRGMVLYQRHTQLITYDRPGY' A
#
# COMPACT_ATOMS: atom_id res chain seq x y z
N MET A 1 -6.90 1.51 -4.86
CA MET A 1 -7.76 0.30 -4.87
C MET A 1 -7.50 -0.44 -3.58
N ARG A 2 -8.57 -0.63 -2.79
CA ARG A 2 -8.50 -1.29 -1.49
C ARG A 2 -8.77 -2.77 -1.65
N ASN A 3 -7.88 -3.60 -1.12
CA ASN A 3 -7.99 -5.05 -1.12
C ASN A 3 -7.90 -5.61 0.30
N ARG A 4 -8.55 -6.75 0.53
CA ARG A 4 -8.36 -7.57 1.74
C ARG A 4 -7.61 -8.83 1.33
N VAL A 5 -6.49 -9.11 1.97
CA VAL A 5 -5.64 -10.28 1.70
C VAL A 5 -5.60 -11.16 2.95
N LEU A 6 -5.78 -12.47 2.80
CA LEU A 6 -5.54 -13.44 3.86
C LEU A 6 -4.04 -13.81 3.85
N ALA A 7 -3.34 -13.50 4.94
CA ALA A 7 -1.95 -13.87 5.12
C ALA A 7 -1.82 -15.34 5.52
N ALA A 8 -0.62 -15.90 5.32
CA ALA A 8 -0.35 -17.31 5.63
C ALA A 8 -0.54 -17.66 7.13
N ASP A 9 -0.46 -16.66 8.01
CA ASP A 9 -0.68 -16.80 9.46
C ASP A 9 -2.16 -16.59 9.86
N GLY A 10 -3.08 -16.57 8.89
CA GLY A 10 -4.52 -16.44 9.13
C GLY A 10 -5.01 -15.00 9.35
N ARG A 11 -4.13 -14.00 9.38
CA ARG A 11 -4.54 -12.60 9.56
C ARG A 11 -5.10 -12.00 8.27
N HIS A 12 -6.05 -11.09 8.41
CA HIS A 12 -6.52 -10.28 7.30
C HIS A 12 -5.76 -8.95 7.23
N LEU A 13 -5.08 -8.73 6.11
CA LEU A 13 -4.39 -7.48 5.82
C LEU A 13 -5.27 -6.60 4.93
N MET A 14 -5.49 -5.35 5.35
CA MET A 14 -6.06 -4.32 4.47
C MET A 14 -4.94 -3.68 3.69
N VAL A 15 -5.03 -3.74 2.37
CA VAL A 15 -4.00 -3.30 1.43
C VAL A 15 -4.55 -2.16 0.59
N GLU A 16 -3.79 -1.08 0.43
CA GLU A 16 -4.05 -0.08 -0.60
C GLU A 16 -3.05 -0.22 -1.75
N ARG A 17 -3.58 -0.03 -2.97
CA ARG A 17 -2.78 0.08 -4.19
C ARG A 17 -3.05 1.42 -4.87
N MET A 18 -2.00 2.14 -5.23
CA MET A 18 -2.07 3.47 -5.85
C MET A 18 -1.04 3.61 -6.98
N GLY A 19 -1.29 4.53 -7.92
CA GLY A 19 -0.41 4.78 -9.06
C GLY A 19 -0.78 3.94 -10.28
N ASP A 20 0.22 3.55 -11.06
CA ASP A 20 0.06 2.78 -12.29
C ASP A 20 -0.23 1.30 -11.96
N PRO A 21 -1.38 0.72 -12.35
CA PRO A 21 -1.68 -0.70 -12.13
C PRO A 21 -0.69 -1.68 -12.79
N ARG A 22 0.06 -1.22 -13.79
CA ARG A 22 1.11 -1.98 -14.50
C ARG A 22 2.52 -1.47 -14.19
N GLY A 23 2.64 -0.53 -13.25
CA GLY A 23 3.92 0.01 -12.82
C GLY A 23 4.75 -0.98 -11.99
N ARG A 24 6.00 -0.59 -11.71
CA ARG A 24 6.90 -1.31 -10.81
C ARG A 24 6.30 -1.35 -9.40
N PRO A 25 6.15 -2.53 -8.79
CA PRO A 25 5.60 -2.64 -7.44
C PRO A 25 6.59 -2.10 -6.41
N VAL A 26 6.11 -1.23 -5.53
CA VAL A 26 6.89 -0.66 -4.42
C VAL A 26 6.06 -0.75 -3.15
N PHE A 27 6.64 -1.34 -2.10
CA PHE A 27 6.02 -1.39 -0.78
C PHE A 27 6.45 -0.19 0.06
N LEU A 28 5.47 0.48 0.67
CA LEU A 28 5.71 1.46 1.72
C LEU A 28 5.11 0.95 3.02
N LEU A 29 5.97 0.82 4.04
CA LEU A 29 5.61 0.33 5.37
C LEU A 29 5.57 1.53 6.31
N HIS A 30 4.40 1.83 6.86
CA HIS A 30 4.23 3.00 7.71
C HIS A 30 4.95 2.85 9.05
N GLY A 31 5.40 3.96 9.63
CA GLY A 31 5.94 4.02 11.00
C GLY A 31 4.84 4.03 12.08
N THR A 32 5.24 4.40 13.29
CA THR A 32 4.33 4.66 14.42
C THR A 32 4.44 6.14 14.82
N PRO A 33 3.32 6.89 14.90
CA PRO A 33 1.97 6.51 14.45
C PRO A 33 1.86 6.46 12.91
N GLY A 34 0.95 5.64 12.37
CA GLY A 34 0.75 5.53 10.92
C GLY A 34 -0.33 4.52 10.53
N SER A 35 -0.61 4.42 9.23
CA SER A 35 -1.47 3.38 8.66
C SER A 35 -1.12 3.16 7.18
N ARG A 36 -1.79 2.21 6.51
CA ARG A 36 -1.71 2.04 5.05
C ARG A 36 -2.05 3.30 4.25
N LEU A 37 -2.72 4.29 4.86
CA LEU A 37 -3.19 5.48 4.17
C LEU A 37 -2.14 6.59 4.02
N GLY A 38 -0.98 6.53 4.68
CA GLY A 38 0.05 7.52 4.42
C GLY A 38 1.17 7.67 5.45
N PRO A 39 1.98 8.75 5.30
CA PRO A 39 2.01 9.68 4.17
C PRO A 39 2.55 9.00 2.89
N ALA A 40 1.96 9.31 1.73
CA ALA A 40 2.36 8.75 0.44
C ALA A 40 2.32 9.81 -0.67
N PRO A 41 3.14 9.68 -1.74
CA PRO A 41 3.06 10.54 -2.90
C PRO A 41 1.67 10.50 -3.55
N ARG A 42 1.27 11.62 -4.19
CA ARG A 42 0.00 11.71 -4.92
C ARG A 42 -0.07 10.64 -6.01
N GLY A 43 -1.26 10.06 -6.22
CA GLY A 43 -1.48 9.00 -7.21
C GLY A 43 -0.99 9.35 -8.63
N MET A 44 -1.16 10.60 -9.05
CA MET A 44 -0.68 11.06 -10.37
C MET A 44 0.85 11.05 -10.49
N VAL A 45 1.58 11.39 -9.43
CA VAL A 45 3.05 11.32 -9.41
C VAL A 45 3.50 9.87 -9.52
N LEU A 46 2.86 8.97 -8.78
CA LEU A 46 3.15 7.54 -8.87
C LEU A 46 2.88 7.00 -10.27
N TYR A 47 1.77 7.40 -10.89
CA TYR A 47 1.43 6.99 -12.26
C TYR A 47 2.48 7.46 -13.28
N GLN A 48 2.87 8.73 -13.26
CA GLN A 48 3.89 9.30 -14.16
C GLN A 48 5.28 8.66 -14.00
N ARG A 49 5.56 8.09 -12.84
CA ARG A 49 6.82 7.38 -12.55
C ARG A 49 6.73 5.87 -12.81
N HIS A 50 5.61 5.39 -13.38
CA HIS A 50 5.34 3.96 -13.58
C HIS A 50 5.50 3.16 -12.28
N THR A 51 4.95 3.68 -11.18
CA THR A 51 5.01 3.06 -9.86
C THR A 51 3.64 2.54 -9.46
N GLN A 52 3.59 1.28 -9.03
CA GLN A 52 2.47 0.70 -8.30
C GLN A 52 2.81 0.69 -6.81
N LEU A 53 2.37 1.72 -6.08
CA LEU A 53 2.59 1.77 -4.63
C LEU A 53 1.62 0.82 -3.93
N ILE A 54 2.15 0.00 -3.02
CA ILE A 54 1.42 -0.98 -2.23
C ILE A 54 1.68 -0.69 -0.76
N THR A 55 0.63 -0.54 0.03
CA THR A 55 0.72 -0.32 1.49
C THR A 55 -0.26 -1.24 2.20
N TYR A 56 0.00 -1.56 3.47
CA TYR A 56 -0.92 -2.32 4.31
C TYR A 56 -0.77 -1.92 5.78
N ASP A 57 -1.79 -2.20 6.58
CA ASP A 57 -1.75 -1.94 8.03
C ASP A 57 -0.89 -3.02 8.69
N ARG A 58 0.21 -2.60 9.33
CA ARG A 58 1.07 -3.52 10.09
C ARG A 58 0.33 -4.04 11.33
N PRO A 59 0.69 -5.23 11.86
CA PRO A 59 0.08 -5.74 13.09
C PRO A 59 0.06 -4.68 14.20
N GLY A 60 -1.11 -4.50 14.80
CA GLY A 60 -1.39 -3.43 15.77
C GLY A 60 -2.10 -2.19 15.20
N TYR A 61 -2.39 -2.17 13.90
CA TYR A 61 -3.12 -1.11 13.18
C TYR A 61 -4.25 -1.66 12.31
#